data_AF-A0AAU5BGZ3-F1
#
_entry.id   AF-A0AAU5BGZ3-F1
#
_cell.length_a   1.000
_cell.length_b   1.000
_cell.length_c   1.000
_cell.angle_alpha   90.00
_cell.angle_beta   90.00
_cell.angle_gamma   90.00
#
_symmetry.space_group_name_H-M   'P 1'
#
loop_
_entity.id
_entity.type
_entity.pdbx_description
1 polymer ?
#
loop_
_entity_poly.entity_id
_entity_poly.type
_entity_poly.pdbx_seq_one_letter_code
_entity_poly.pdbx_strand_id
1 'polypeptide(L)'
;MNDLTAGTRTTTLVAAVITTLGAALMTYGITVGDTARCLGGVGLTMPALTFIALVAVRRWVTDTSRERASLADAQRAADAERMRYVAAQAAQLAEAQRLRRDVAAERAQLAARLDAERAAMQDVFEEQRATLVSETMETTVQMLRDGAFVAEQTEDHGHAKVMQFPLQQAARPRPEATRDRGATRG
;
A
#
# COMPACT_ATOMS: atom_id res chain seq x y z
N MET A 1 -1.11 43.35 -7.15
CA MET A 1 -1.66 43.43 -5.77
C MET A 1 -0.94 44.44 -4.87
N ASN A 2 0.21 45.02 -5.25
CA ASN A 2 0.96 45.96 -4.41
C ASN A 2 0.47 47.42 -4.46
N ASP A 3 -0.32 47.83 -5.45
CA ASP A 3 -0.81 49.23 -5.54
C ASP A 3 -1.94 49.54 -4.54
N LEU A 4 -2.70 48.52 -4.11
CA LEU A 4 -3.82 48.68 -3.18
C LEU A 4 -3.36 48.90 -1.73
N THR A 5 -2.21 48.35 -1.35
CA THR A 5 -1.65 48.51 0.00
C THR A 5 -0.97 49.87 0.18
N ALA A 6 -0.38 50.43 -0.89
CA ALA A 6 0.16 51.78 -0.87
C ALA A 6 -0.95 52.83 -0.72
N GLY A 7 -2.01 52.75 -1.52
CA GLY A 7 -3.14 53.69 -1.47
C GLY A 7 -3.97 53.64 -0.17
N THR A 8 -4.09 52.47 0.46
CA THR A 8 -4.78 52.33 1.77
C THR A 8 -3.96 52.89 2.92
N ARG A 9 -2.63 52.71 2.90
CA ARG A 9 -1.73 53.32 3.91
C ARG A 9 -1.75 54.84 3.83
N THR A 10 -1.66 55.41 2.62
CA THR A 10 -1.70 56.87 2.44
C THR A 10 -3.05 57.46 2.84
N THR A 11 -4.16 56.82 2.47
CA THR A 11 -5.51 57.28 2.89
C THR A 11 -5.73 57.19 4.39
N THR A 12 -5.27 56.13 5.07
CA THR A 12 -5.36 56.06 6.54
C THR A 12 -4.49 57.11 7.25
N LEU A 13 -3.28 57.37 6.76
CA LEU A 13 -2.41 58.41 7.30
C LEU A 13 -3.01 59.81 7.11
N VAL A 14 -3.50 60.12 5.91
CA VAL A 14 -4.16 61.40 5.62
C VAL A 14 -5.40 61.57 6.48
N ALA A 15 -6.23 60.54 6.62
CA ALA A 15 -7.42 60.61 7.45
C ALA A 15 -7.08 60.80 8.95
N ALA A 16 -6.02 60.15 9.46
CA ALA A 16 -5.55 60.33 10.83
C ALA A 16 -4.99 61.75 11.08
N VAL A 17 -4.30 62.34 10.10
CA VAL A 17 -3.84 63.73 10.18
C VAL A 17 -5.03 64.70 10.17
N ILE A 18 -6.05 64.45 9.34
CA ILE A 18 -7.24 65.30 9.27
C ILE A 18 -8.08 65.20 10.56
N THR A 19 -8.25 64.01 11.14
CA THR A 19 -8.98 63.86 12.41
C THR A 19 -8.26 64.53 13.56
N THR A 20 -6.93 64.41 13.66
CA THR A 20 -6.13 65.07 14.70
C THR A 20 -6.13 66.58 14.55
N LEU A 21 -6.00 67.11 13.32
CA LEU A 21 -6.12 68.54 13.03
C LEU A 21 -7.52 69.09 13.33
N GLY A 22 -8.57 68.35 12.95
CA GLY A 22 -9.96 68.73 13.22
C GLY A 22 -10.30 68.74 14.71
N ALA A 23 -9.78 67.77 15.47
CA ALA A 23 -9.92 67.73 16.93
C ALA A 23 -9.15 68.87 17.62
N ALA A 24 -7.95 69.22 17.13
CA ALA A 24 -7.17 70.35 17.62
C ALA A 24 -7.89 71.70 17.33
N LEU A 25 -8.49 71.86 16.15
CA LEU A 25 -9.28 73.05 15.80
C LEU A 25 -10.55 73.17 16.65
N MET A 26 -11.23 72.05 16.91
CA MET A 26 -12.42 72.02 17.76
C MET A 26 -12.09 72.40 19.21
N THR A 27 -11.06 71.80 19.79
CA THR A 27 -10.61 72.11 21.16
C THR A 27 -10.13 73.56 21.28
N TYR A 28 -9.39 74.05 20.29
CA TYR A 28 -8.98 75.45 20.24
C TYR A 28 -10.17 76.42 20.12
N GLY A 29 -11.13 76.12 19.24
CA GLY A 29 -12.36 76.92 19.10
C GLY A 29 -13.17 77.02 20.40
N ILE A 30 -13.25 75.92 21.17
CA ILE A 30 -13.89 75.90 22.49
C ILE A 30 -13.15 76.81 23.47
N THR A 31 -11.81 76.78 23.49
CA THR A 31 -11.01 77.60 24.41
C THR A 31 -11.07 79.10 24.10
N VAL A 32 -11.25 79.47 22.83
CA VAL A 32 -11.26 80.88 22.37
C VAL A 32 -12.70 81.43 22.23
N GLY A 33 -13.73 80.59 22.33
CA GLY A 33 -15.13 81.00 22.18
C GLY A 33 -15.55 81.27 20.72
N ASP A 34 -14.80 80.74 19.74
CA ASP A 34 -15.05 80.95 18.32
C ASP A 34 -15.88 79.78 17.74
N THR A 35 -17.18 80.01 17.57
CA THR A 35 -18.15 79.01 17.08
C THR A 35 -17.88 78.57 15.64
N ALA A 36 -17.30 79.44 14.79
CA ALA A 36 -17.00 79.12 13.41
C ALA A 36 -15.87 78.07 13.31
N ARG A 37 -14.86 78.18 14.18
CA ARG A 37 -13.76 77.19 14.27
C ARG A 37 -14.23 75.84 14.80
N CYS A 38 -15.13 75.84 15.79
CA CYS A 38 -15.76 74.62 16.27
C CYS A 38 -16.54 73.91 15.17
N LEU A 39 -17.34 74.64 14.38
CA LEU A 39 -18.13 74.07 13.28
C LEU A 39 -17.23 73.50 12.17
N GLY A 40 -16.13 74.20 11.83
CA GLY A 40 -15.14 73.71 10.87
C GLY A 40 -14.42 72.44 11.34
N GLY A 41 -14.09 72.35 12.63
CA GLY A 41 -13.52 71.13 13.23
C GLY A 41 -14.45 69.92 13.16
N VAL A 42 -15.74 70.11 13.45
CA VAL A 42 -16.76 69.05 13.30
C VAL A 42 -16.92 68.63 11.83
N GLY A 43 -16.93 69.61 10.91
CA GLY A 43 -17.01 69.38 9.47
C GLY A 43 -15.82 68.60 8.89
N LEU A 44 -14.64 68.68 9.49
CA LEU A 44 -13.44 67.91 9.09
C LEU A 44 -13.38 66.52 9.74
N THR A 45 -13.79 66.40 11.00
CA THR A 45 -13.69 65.14 11.76
C THR A 45 -14.70 64.10 11.30
N MET A 46 -15.94 64.49 11.00
CA MET A 46 -17.00 63.58 10.54
C MET A 46 -16.66 62.80 9.25
N PRO A 47 -16.28 63.45 8.14
CA PRO A 47 -15.93 62.74 6.92
C PRO A 47 -14.64 61.92 7.11
N ALA A 48 -13.66 62.42 7.86
CA ALA A 48 -12.43 61.68 8.12
C ALA A 48 -12.68 60.38 8.90
N LEU A 49 -13.55 60.41 9.92
CA LEU A 49 -14.01 59.19 10.62
C LEU A 49 -14.75 58.23 9.67
N THR A 50 -15.58 58.76 8.78
CA THR A 50 -16.32 57.95 7.80
C THR A 50 -15.36 57.25 6.84
N PHE A 51 -14.32 57.93 6.36
CA PHE A 51 -13.27 57.32 5.53
C PHE A 51 -12.50 56.24 6.28
N ILE A 52 -12.11 56.47 7.54
CA ILE A 52 -11.43 55.47 8.36
C ILE A 52 -12.32 54.23 8.54
N ALA A 53 -13.61 54.43 8.85
CA ALA A 53 -14.56 53.34 9.01
C ALA A 53 -14.74 52.53 7.72
N LEU A 54 -14.88 53.18 6.57
CA LEU A 54 -14.99 52.51 5.27
C LEU A 54 -13.74 51.70 4.91
N VAL A 55 -12.55 52.24 5.18
CA VAL A 55 -11.28 51.52 4.95
C VAL A 55 -11.17 50.31 5.88
N ALA A 56 -11.55 50.47 7.16
CA ALA A 56 -11.54 49.37 8.12
C ALA A 56 -12.50 48.25 7.72
N VAL A 57 -13.75 48.57 7.33
CA VAL A 57 -14.73 47.60 6.84
C VAL A 57 -14.22 46.92 5.57
N ARG A 58 -13.70 47.68 4.60
CA ARG A 58 -13.15 47.11 3.36
C ARG A 58 -12.00 46.17 3.65
N ARG A 59 -11.08 46.54 4.55
CA ARG A 59 -9.98 45.66 4.96
C ARG A 59 -10.51 44.40 5.62
N TRP A 60 -11.47 44.52 6.54
CA TRP A 60 -12.06 43.37 7.22
C TRP A 60 -12.75 42.39 6.25
N VAL A 61 -13.48 42.90 5.25
CA VAL A 61 -14.16 42.07 4.24
C VAL A 61 -13.19 41.44 3.23
N THR A 62 -12.08 42.12 2.91
CA THR A 62 -11.15 41.66 1.86
C THR A 62 -9.94 40.89 2.39
N ASP A 63 -9.65 40.97 3.69
CA ASP A 63 -8.54 40.27 4.33
C ASP A 63 -8.85 38.78 4.54
N THR A 64 -8.67 38.03 3.45
CA THR A 64 -8.77 36.56 3.41
C THR A 64 -7.44 35.88 3.73
N SER A 65 -6.45 36.61 4.28
CA SER A 65 -5.10 36.07 4.49
C SER A 65 -5.10 34.84 5.41
N ARG A 66 -5.90 34.86 6.48
CA ARG A 66 -6.04 33.74 7.41
C ARG A 66 -6.68 32.52 6.77
N GLU A 67 -7.72 32.72 5.97
CA GLU A 67 -8.40 31.63 5.24
C GLU A 67 -7.50 31.01 4.18
N ARG A 68 -6.72 31.83 3.47
CA ARG A 68 -5.72 31.32 2.52
C ARG A 68 -4.61 30.55 3.22
N ALA A 69 -4.15 31.03 4.37
CA ALA A 69 -3.14 30.33 5.16
C ALA A 69 -3.68 28.99 5.68
N SER A 70 -4.90 28.95 6.22
CA SER A 70 -5.51 27.71 6.71
C SER A 70 -5.77 26.70 5.59
N LEU A 71 -6.21 27.16 4.41
CA LEU A 71 -6.35 26.31 3.22
C LEU A 71 -4.99 25.75 2.76
N ALA A 72 -3.94 26.57 2.75
CA ALA A 72 -2.60 26.13 2.39
C ALA A 72 -2.03 25.11 3.40
N ASP A 73 -2.28 25.30 4.70
CA ASP A 73 -1.91 24.33 5.73
C ASP A 73 -2.67 23.01 5.58
N ALA A 74 -3.98 23.08 5.32
CA ALA A 74 -4.80 21.89 5.09
C ALA A 74 -4.36 21.12 3.84
N GLN A 75 -4.03 21.81 2.76
CA GLN A 75 -3.48 21.19 1.54
C GLN A 75 -2.14 20.51 1.82
N ARG A 76 -1.22 21.18 2.52
CA ARG A 76 0.07 20.58 2.91
C ARG A 76 -0.10 19.35 3.79
N ALA A 77 -1.07 19.35 4.71
CA ALA A 77 -1.38 18.19 5.55
C ALA A 77 -1.91 17.02 4.70
N ALA A 78 -2.87 17.28 3.81
CA ALA A 78 -3.43 16.26 2.92
C ALA A 78 -2.38 15.66 1.98
N ASP A 79 -1.50 16.49 1.42
CA ASP A 79 -0.40 16.03 0.58
C ASP A 79 0.60 15.18 1.38
N ALA A 80 0.92 15.57 2.62
CA ALA A 80 1.78 14.79 3.49
C ALA A 80 1.18 13.41 3.82
N GLU A 81 -0.12 13.34 4.10
CA GLU A 81 -0.83 12.07 4.32
C GLU A 81 -0.82 11.19 3.07
N ARG A 82 -1.12 11.76 1.90
CA ARG A 82 -1.05 11.05 0.63
C ARG A 82 0.34 10.49 0.36
N MET A 83 1.39 11.27 0.61
CA MET A 83 2.78 10.83 0.42
C MET A 83 3.14 9.70 1.38
N ARG A 84 2.70 9.73 2.65
CA ARG A 84 2.89 8.63 3.60
C ARG A 84 2.19 7.35 3.13
N TYR A 85 0.96 7.47 2.64
CA TYR A 85 0.22 6.33 2.11
C TYR A 85 0.91 5.69 0.91
N VAL A 86 1.36 6.49 -0.06
CA VAL A 86 2.10 6.01 -1.23
C VAL A 86 3.42 5.35 -0.82
N ALA A 87 4.15 5.95 0.12
CA ALA A 87 5.38 5.36 0.65
C ALA A 87 5.13 4.00 1.32
N ALA A 88 4.07 3.88 2.11
CA ALA A 88 3.68 2.61 2.74
C ALA A 88 3.31 1.53 1.70
N GLN A 89 2.55 1.89 0.67
CA GLN A 89 2.24 0.97 -0.43
C GLN A 89 3.51 0.51 -1.18
N ALA A 90 4.41 1.45 -1.47
CA ALA A 90 5.68 1.12 -2.14
C ALA A 90 6.53 0.17 -1.29
N ALA A 91 6.61 0.40 0.03
CA ALA A 91 7.30 -0.49 0.96
C ALA A 91 6.68 -1.90 0.97
N GLN A 92 5.35 -1.99 1.05
CA GLN A 92 4.64 -3.28 1.02
C GLN A 92 4.90 -4.05 -0.28
N LEU A 93 4.92 -3.36 -1.42
CA LEU A 93 5.22 -3.98 -2.72
C LEU A 93 6.67 -4.48 -2.78
N ALA A 94 7.62 -3.72 -2.26
CA ALA A 94 9.02 -4.12 -2.20
C ALA A 94 9.22 -5.38 -1.32
N GLU A 95 8.57 -5.43 -0.15
CA GLU A 95 8.59 -6.61 0.73
C GLU A 95 7.93 -7.83 0.07
N ALA A 96 6.77 -7.66 -0.57
CA ALA A 96 6.10 -8.73 -1.29
C ALA A 96 6.98 -9.29 -2.42
N GLN A 97 7.68 -8.42 -3.15
CA GLN A 97 8.62 -8.84 -4.20
C GLN A 97 9.85 -9.55 -3.64
N ARG A 98 10.36 -9.13 -2.48
CA ARG A 98 11.44 -9.84 -1.78
C ARG A 98 10.99 -11.24 -1.37
N LEU A 99 9.87 -11.35 -0.68
CA LEU A 99 9.31 -12.65 -0.26
C LEU A 99 9.08 -13.59 -1.43
N ARG A 100 8.58 -13.09 -2.57
CA ARG A 100 8.41 -13.91 -3.78
C ARG A 100 9.73 -14.46 -4.30
N ARG A 101 10.80 -13.66 -4.27
CA ARG A 101 12.14 -14.10 -4.68
C ARG A 101 12.70 -15.13 -3.71
N ASP A 102 12.55 -14.90 -2.41
CA ASP A 102 13.01 -15.82 -1.36
C ASP A 102 12.30 -17.18 -1.48
N VAL A 103 10.96 -17.19 -1.62
CA VAL A 103 10.18 -18.42 -1.83
C VAL A 103 10.55 -19.12 -3.14
N ALA A 104 10.82 -18.37 -4.22
CA ALA A 104 11.25 -18.98 -5.48
C ALA A 104 12.63 -19.65 -5.34
N ALA A 105 13.56 -19.02 -4.62
CA ALA A 105 14.87 -19.58 -4.34
C ALA A 105 14.76 -20.84 -3.46
N GLU A 106 13.96 -20.82 -2.40
CA GLU A 106 13.72 -21.99 -1.54
C GLU A 106 13.10 -23.14 -2.33
N ARG A 107 12.11 -22.87 -3.19
CA ARG A 107 11.51 -23.89 -4.06
C ARG A 107 12.53 -24.51 -5.01
N ALA A 108 13.41 -23.69 -5.60
CA ALA A 108 14.47 -24.18 -6.47
C ALA A 108 15.47 -25.07 -5.71
N GLN A 109 15.86 -24.67 -4.49
CA GLN A 109 16.73 -25.47 -3.64
C GLN A 109 16.09 -26.80 -3.22
N LEU A 110 14.81 -26.78 -2.82
CA LEU A 110 14.07 -27.99 -2.46
C LEU A 110 13.91 -28.92 -3.66
N ALA A 111 13.61 -28.39 -4.84
CA ALA A 111 13.53 -29.19 -6.07
C ALA A 111 14.87 -29.86 -6.38
N ALA A 112 15.98 -29.10 -6.35
CA ALA A 112 17.31 -29.64 -6.58
C ALA A 112 17.69 -30.73 -5.55
N ARG A 113 17.32 -30.53 -4.28
CA ARG A 113 17.54 -31.52 -3.23
C ARG A 113 16.72 -32.79 -3.47
N LEU A 114 15.44 -32.66 -3.81
CA LEU A 114 14.59 -33.82 -4.11
C LEU A 114 15.08 -34.59 -5.33
N ASP A 115 15.58 -33.91 -6.36
CA ASP A 115 16.14 -34.57 -7.53
C ASP A 115 17.44 -35.31 -7.19
N ALA A 116 18.29 -34.73 -6.35
CA ALA A 116 19.48 -35.42 -5.83
C ALA A 116 19.12 -36.63 -4.95
N GLU A 117 18.12 -36.50 -4.08
CA GLU A 117 17.63 -37.60 -3.24
C GLU A 117 17.02 -38.74 -4.09
N ARG A 118 16.30 -38.41 -5.17
CA ARG A 118 15.76 -39.40 -6.12
C ARG A 118 16.85 -40.13 -6.88
N ALA A 119 17.87 -39.41 -7.35
CA ALA A 119 19.02 -40.03 -8.03
C ALA A 119 19.73 -41.01 -7.09
N ALA A 120 20.01 -40.59 -5.85
CA ALA A 120 20.62 -41.46 -4.84
C ALA A 120 19.76 -42.69 -4.51
N MET A 121 18.43 -42.54 -4.39
CA MET A 121 17.54 -43.69 -4.18
C MET A 121 17.54 -44.64 -5.37
N GLN A 122 17.64 -44.12 -6.59
CA GLN A 122 17.69 -44.95 -7.79
C GLN A 122 18.99 -45.75 -7.86
N ASP A 123 20.12 -45.15 -7.51
CA ASP A 123 21.41 -45.85 -7.43
C ASP A 123 21.35 -47.00 -6.40
N VAL A 124 20.80 -46.74 -5.21
CA VAL A 124 20.60 -47.78 -4.18
C VAL A 124 19.67 -48.89 -4.66
N PHE A 125 18.61 -48.55 -5.39
CA PHE A 125 17.70 -49.53 -5.96
C PHE A 125 18.39 -50.41 -7.02
N GLU A 126 19.20 -49.81 -7.90
CA GLU A 126 19.96 -50.55 -8.91
C GLU A 126 20.99 -51.49 -8.28
N GLU A 127 21.66 -51.06 -7.21
CA GLU A 127 22.56 -51.90 -6.42
C GLU A 127 21.83 -53.08 -5.77
N GLN A 128 20.71 -52.83 -5.09
CA GLN A 128 19.89 -53.88 -4.48
C GLN A 128 19.38 -54.88 -5.52
N ARG A 129 18.97 -54.39 -6.68
CA ARG A 129 18.54 -55.24 -7.80
C ARG A 129 19.67 -56.10 -8.32
N ALA A 130 20.89 -55.56 -8.47
CA ALA A 130 22.05 -56.33 -8.90
C ALA A 130 22.40 -57.42 -7.88
N THR A 131 22.39 -57.10 -6.58
CA THR A 131 22.60 -58.06 -5.49
C THR A 131 21.57 -59.18 -5.54
N LEU A 132 20.27 -58.86 -5.61
CA LEU A 132 19.20 -59.85 -5.70
C LEU A 132 19.35 -60.76 -6.93
N VAL A 133 19.70 -60.20 -8.10
CA VAL A 133 19.95 -60.97 -9.32
C VAL A 133 21.14 -61.92 -9.13
N SER A 134 22.21 -61.47 -8.48
CA SER A 134 23.37 -62.32 -8.21
C SER A 134 23.05 -63.45 -7.23
N GLU A 135 22.33 -63.16 -6.15
CA GLU A 135 21.92 -64.15 -5.13
C GLU A 135 20.96 -65.20 -5.73
N THR A 136 20.00 -64.76 -6.55
CA THR A 136 19.06 -65.67 -7.22
C THR A 136 19.75 -66.54 -8.27
N MET A 137 20.73 -66.00 -9.00
CA MET A 137 21.55 -66.75 -9.94
C MET A 137 22.44 -67.77 -9.23
N GLU A 138 23.07 -67.40 -8.11
CA GLU A 138 23.84 -68.34 -7.29
C GLU A 138 22.94 -69.45 -6.73
N THR A 139 21.77 -69.09 -6.20
CA THR A 139 20.78 -70.05 -5.67
C THR A 139 20.30 -71.02 -6.76
N THR A 140 20.01 -70.53 -7.97
CA THR A 140 19.59 -71.41 -9.08
C THR A 140 20.72 -72.32 -9.55
N VAL A 141 21.97 -71.85 -9.55
CA VAL A 141 23.14 -72.70 -9.84
C VAL A 141 23.32 -73.77 -8.76
N GLN A 142 23.16 -73.43 -7.47
CA GLN A 142 23.19 -74.41 -6.38
C GLN A 142 22.07 -75.46 -6.52
N MET A 143 20.83 -75.03 -6.78
CA MET A 143 19.71 -75.94 -7.05
C MET A 143 19.95 -76.88 -8.25
N LEU A 144 20.60 -76.38 -9.31
CA LEU A 144 20.98 -77.19 -10.47
C LEU A 144 22.07 -78.21 -10.12
N ARG A 145 23.06 -77.78 -9.33
CA ARG A 145 24.18 -78.62 -8.88
C ARG A 145 23.73 -79.72 -7.92
N ASP A 146 22.78 -79.42 -7.04
CA ASP A 146 22.22 -80.36 -6.07
C ASP A 146 21.20 -81.32 -6.71
N GLY A 147 20.98 -81.23 -8.02
CA GLY A 147 20.05 -82.09 -8.75
C GLY A 147 18.59 -81.85 -8.41
N ALA A 148 18.25 -80.77 -7.70
CA ALA A 148 16.88 -80.44 -7.29
C ALA A 148 15.98 -80.05 -8.48
N PHE A 149 16.55 -79.80 -9.66
CA PHE A 149 15.79 -79.67 -10.91
C PHE A 149 15.42 -81.03 -11.54
N VAL A 150 15.75 -82.17 -10.92
CA VAL A 150 15.38 -83.52 -11.36
C VAL A 150 14.51 -84.22 -10.30
N ALA A 151 13.31 -83.68 -10.11
CA ALA A 151 12.08 -84.34 -9.71
C ALA A 151 11.01 -83.24 -9.86
N GLU A 152 10.06 -83.26 -10.78
CA GLU A 152 9.21 -84.36 -11.17
C GLU A 152 8.50 -83.90 -12.47
N GLN A 153 8.83 -84.49 -13.62
CA GLN A 153 7.98 -84.43 -14.82
C GLN A 153 6.91 -85.53 -14.78
N THR A 154 6.59 -86.01 -13.58
CA THR A 154 5.58 -87.03 -13.36
C THR A 154 4.33 -86.38 -12.80
N GLU A 155 3.38 -86.24 -13.74
CA GLU A 155 1.96 -86.52 -13.53
C GLU A 155 1.18 -85.67 -12.51
N ASP A 156 0.32 -84.83 -13.10
CA ASP A 156 -1.09 -84.75 -12.73
C ASP A 156 -1.40 -84.29 -11.30
N HIS A 157 -1.47 -82.99 -11.03
CA HIS A 157 -2.38 -82.42 -10.02
C HIS A 157 -2.93 -81.06 -10.49
N GLY A 158 -4.26 -80.96 -10.44
CA GLY A 158 -5.08 -79.99 -11.15
C GLY A 158 -4.92 -78.53 -10.71
N HIS A 159 -5.30 -77.66 -11.65
CA HIS A 159 -5.68 -76.26 -11.42
C HIS A 159 -4.71 -75.46 -10.55
N ALA A 160 -3.57 -75.09 -11.14
CA ALA A 160 -2.84 -73.91 -10.72
C ALA A 160 -3.80 -72.72 -10.70
N LYS A 161 -4.26 -72.36 -9.50
CA LYS A 161 -5.12 -71.21 -9.22
C LYS A 161 -4.31 -69.96 -9.54
N VAL A 162 -4.35 -69.56 -10.80
CA VAL A 162 -3.78 -68.30 -11.28
C VAL A 162 -4.38 -67.20 -10.40
N MET A 163 -3.55 -66.57 -9.57
CA MET A 163 -3.98 -65.40 -8.81
C MET A 163 -4.39 -64.34 -9.82
N GLN A 164 -5.69 -64.04 -9.88
CA GLN A 164 -6.22 -62.96 -10.69
C GLN A 164 -5.56 -61.66 -10.22
N PHE A 165 -4.83 -61.01 -11.12
CA PHE A 165 -4.37 -59.65 -10.88
C PHE A 165 -5.57 -58.78 -10.51
N PRO A 166 -5.51 -57.95 -9.45
CA PRO A 166 -6.57 -57.03 -9.14
C PRO A 166 -6.78 -56.13 -10.36
N LEU A 167 -7.94 -56.26 -11.00
CA LEU A 167 -8.43 -55.34 -12.02
C LEU A 167 -8.24 -53.92 -11.46
N GLN A 168 -7.52 -53.08 -12.22
CA GLN A 168 -7.46 -51.65 -11.95
C GLN A 168 -8.89 -51.17 -11.72
N GLN A 169 -9.20 -50.79 -10.48
CA GLN A 169 -10.45 -50.11 -10.17
C GLN A 169 -10.51 -48.91 -11.10
N ALA A 170 -11.49 -48.92 -12.00
CA ALA A 170 -11.75 -47.83 -12.92
C ALA A 170 -11.66 -46.52 -12.13
N ALA A 171 -10.76 -45.64 -12.59
CA ALA A 171 -10.51 -44.35 -11.98
C ALA A 171 -11.85 -43.69 -11.65
N ARG A 172 -12.15 -43.58 -10.36
CA ARG A 172 -13.33 -42.89 -9.85
C ARG A 172 -13.28 -41.49 -10.46
N PRO A 173 -14.28 -41.06 -11.26
CA PRO A 173 -14.27 -39.72 -11.82
C PRO A 173 -14.20 -38.75 -10.64
N ARG A 174 -13.10 -38.02 -10.60
CA ARG A 174 -12.84 -36.97 -9.63
C ARG A 174 -13.99 -35.98 -9.79
N PRO A 175 -14.86 -35.76 -8.80
CA PRO A 175 -15.86 -34.72 -8.92
C PRO A 175 -15.10 -33.42 -9.12
N GLU A 176 -15.31 -32.81 -10.28
CA GLU A 176 -14.91 -31.45 -10.57
C GLU A 176 -15.45 -30.61 -9.41
N ALA A 177 -14.54 -30.18 -8.53
CA ALA A 177 -14.85 -29.16 -7.56
C ALA A 177 -15.14 -27.90 -8.37
N THR A 178 -16.42 -27.70 -8.66
CA THR A 178 -16.99 -26.49 -9.22
C THR A 178 -16.53 -25.36 -8.31
N ARG A 179 -15.48 -24.65 -8.74
CA ARG A 179 -15.09 -23.37 -8.18
C ARG A 179 -16.13 -22.36 -8.60
N ASP A 180 -17.29 -22.43 -7.96
CA ASP A 180 -18.27 -21.35 -8.01
C ASP A 180 -18.82 -21.10 -6.61
N ARG A 181 -17.92 -20.56 -5.77
CA ARG A 181 -18.27 -19.78 -4.57
C ARG A 181 -17.26 -18.67 -4.44
N GLY A 182 -17.59 -17.53 -5.03
CA GLY A 182 -16.79 -16.33 -4.97
C GLY A 182 -17.43 -15.11 -5.60
N ALA A 183 -18.76 -14.99 -5.58
CA ALA A 183 -19.46 -13.75 -5.92
C ALA A 183 -20.38 -13.36 -4.75
N THR A 184 -19.77 -12.88 -3.67
CA THR A 184 -20.46 -12.14 -2.62
C THR A 184 -20.40 -10.65 -2.91
N ARG A 185 -21.58 -10.03 -2.94
CA ARG A 185 -21.90 -8.62 -2.62
C ARG A 185 -21.34 -7.51 -3.53
N GLY A 186 -22.26 -6.95 -4.31
CA GLY A 186 -22.39 -5.54 -4.65
C GLY A 186 -23.89 -5.22 -4.68
#